data_AF-A0A0R1ZVS3-F1
#
_entry.id   AF-A0A0R1ZVS3-F1
#
_cell.length_a   1.000
_cell.length_b   1.000
_cell.length_c   1.000
_cell.angle_alpha   90.00
_cell.angle_beta   90.00
_cell.angle_gamma   90.00
#
_symmetry.space_group_name_H-M   'P 1'
#
loop_
_entity.id
_entity.type
_entity.pdbx_description
1 polymer ?
#
loop_
_entity_poly.entity_id
_entity_poly.type
_entity_poly.pdbx_seq_one_letter_code
_entity_poly.pdbx_strand_id
1 'polypeptide(L)' 'MTTNSSPSTYTIKNGDNLYRIAANNNISLAKLKQINHMTDDANLQPGQTIRLK' A
#
# COMPACT_ATOMS: atom_id res chain seq x y z
N MET A 1 3.52 21.29 17.11
CA MET A 1 4.52 20.37 16.53
C MET A 1 3.76 19.27 15.81
N THR A 2 3.61 19.35 14.48
CA THR A 2 2.93 18.30 13.71
C THR A 2 4.03 17.42 13.12
N THR A 3 4.26 16.25 13.72
CA THR A 3 5.21 15.27 13.20
C THR A 3 4.68 14.80 11.85
N ASN A 4 5.31 15.32 10.80
CA ASN A 4 5.08 14.97 9.42
C ASN A 4 5.51 13.51 9.24
N SER A 5 4.64 12.56 9.61
CA SER A 5 4.83 11.15 9.30
C SER A 5 4.76 11.04 7.79
N SER A 6 5.91 11.15 7.14
CA SER A 6 6.02 11.15 5.69
C SER A 6 5.27 9.92 5.17
N PRO A 7 4.28 10.08 4.27
CA PRO A 7 3.59 8.93 3.72
C PRO A 7 4.63 8.07 3.01
N SER A 8 4.92 6.89 3.54
CA SER A 8 5.76 5.92 2.85
C SER A 8 4.95 5.42 1.67
N THR A 9 5.14 6.00 0.50
CA THR A 9 4.48 5.53 -0.72
C THR A 9 5.29 4.42 -1.36
N TYR A 10 4.61 3.53 -2.06
CA TYR A 10 5.21 2.43 -2.81
C TYR A 10 4.56 2.35 -4.18
N THR A 11 5.39 2.32 -5.22
CA THR A 11 4.94 2.10 -6.60
C THR A 11 4.99 0.62 -6.89
N ILE A 12 3.82 0.05 -7.16
CA ILE A 12 3.64 -1.37 -7.50
C ILE A 12 4.42 -1.67 -8.77
N LYS A 13 5.27 -2.70 -8.74
CA LYS A 13 6.00 -3.18 -9.91
C LYS A 13 5.28 -4.38 -10.53
N ASN A 14 5.63 -4.68 -11.78
CA ASN A 14 5.09 -5.84 -12.46
C ASN A 14 5.48 -7.13 -11.70
N GLY A 15 4.49 -7.95 -11.34
CA GLY A 15 4.67 -9.16 -10.53
C GLY A 15 4.57 -8.95 -9.02
N ASP A 16 4.39 -7.72 -8.54
CA ASP A 16 4.09 -7.49 -7.14
C ASP A 16 2.64 -7.84 -6.82
N ASN A 17 2.41 -8.26 -5.57
CA ASN A 17 1.07 -8.44 -5.04
C ASN A 17 0.92 -7.69 -3.71
N LEU A 18 -0.29 -7.26 -3.40
CA LEU A 18 -0.59 -6.43 -2.24
C LEU A 18 -0.24 -7.14 -0.95
N TYR A 19 -0.38 -8.48 -0.93
CA TYR A 19 -0.01 -9.33 0.19
C TYR A 19 1.48 -9.26 0.52
N ARG A 20 2.36 -9.41 -0.48
CA ARG A 20 3.82 -9.35 -0.34
C ARG A 20 4.27 -7.94 0.01
N ILE A 21 3.67 -6.91 -0.60
CA ILE A 21 3.96 -5.52 -0.25
C ILE A 21 3.59 -5.26 1.21
N ALA A 22 2.39 -5.68 1.64
CA ALA A 22 1.92 -5.54 3.01
C ALA A 22 2.84 -6.29 4.00
N ALA A 23 3.15 -7.56 3.72
CA ALA A 23 4.02 -8.40 4.54
C ALA A 23 5.44 -7.82 4.66
N ASN A 24 6.05 -7.39 3.54
CA ASN A 24 7.39 -6.81 3.51
C ASN A 24 7.47 -5.49 4.30
N ASN A 25 6.36 -4.76 4.40
CA ASN A 25 6.28 -3.50 5.13
C ASN A 25 5.67 -3.66 6.53
N ASN A 26 5.45 -4.89 7.01
CA ASN A 26 4.82 -5.19 8.30
C ASN A 26 3.46 -4.49 8.51
N ILE A 27 2.68 -4.34 7.44
CA ILE A 27 1.33 -3.76 7.48
C ILE A 27 0.34 -4.86 7.14
N SER A 28 -0.84 -4.85 7.76
CA SER A 28 -1.89 -5.79 7.38
C SER A 28 -2.52 -5.38 6.04
N LEU A 29 -2.92 -6.37 5.25
CA LEU A 29 -3.61 -6.13 3.98
C LEU A 29 -4.84 -5.21 4.15
N ALA A 30 -5.60 -5.42 5.23
CA ALA A 30 -6.74 -4.60 5.59
C ALA A 30 -6.35 -3.14 5.87
N LYS A 31 -5.27 -2.91 6.63
CA LYS A 31 -4.78 -1.56 6.91
C LYS A 31 -4.28 -0.88 5.63
N LEU A 32 -3.57 -1.62 4.80
CA LEU A 32 -3.08 -1.11 3.52
C LEU A 32 -4.23 -0.71 2.60
N LYS A 33 -5.28 -1.54 2.51
CA LYS A 33 -6.50 -1.23 1.78
C LYS A 33 -7.21 0.00 2.35
N GLN A 34 -7.31 0.11 3.68
CA GLN A 34 -7.95 1.23 4.36
C GLN A 34 -7.25 2.56 4.06
N ILE A 35 -5.91 2.61 4.12
CA ILE A 35 -5.13 3.84 3.86
C ILE A 35 -5.28 4.28 2.38
N ASN A 36 -5.46 3.31 1.48
CA ASN A 36 -5.58 3.56 0.03
C ASN A 36 -7.02 3.61 -0.46
N HIS A 37 -8.01 3.52 0.43
CA HIS A 37 -9.43 3.41 0.09
C HIS A 37 -9.71 2.34 -0.97
N MET A 38 -8.98 1.22 -0.91
CA MET A 38 -9.10 0.10 -1.84
C MET A 38 -10.21 -0.85 -1.38
N THR A 39 -11.00 -1.33 -2.33
CA THR A 39 -11.98 -2.40 -2.11
C THR A 39 -11.32 -3.78 -2.16
N ASP A 40 -12.06 -4.83 -1.81
CA ASP A 40 -11.53 -6.19 -1.86
C ASP A 40 -11.19 -6.66 -3.28
N ASP A 41 -11.89 -6.11 -4.29
CA ASP A 41 -11.66 -6.32 -5.71
C ASP A 41 -10.63 -5.36 -6.32
N ALA A 42 -9.81 -4.70 -5.50
CA ALA A 42 -8.83 -3.75 -6.00
C ALA A 42 -7.76 -4.47 -6.85
N ASN A 43 -7.95 -4.39 -8.18
CA ASN A 43 -6.97 -4.84 -9.16
C ASN A 43 -5.72 -3.98 -9.06
N LEU A 44 -4.60 -4.59 -8.68
CA LEU A 44 -3.31 -3.93 -8.63
C LEU A 44 -2.80 -3.71 -10.04
N GLN A 45 -2.57 -2.46 -10.39
CA GLN A 45 -1.96 -2.12 -11.67
C GLN A 45 -0.47 -1.83 -11.44
N PRO A 46 0.45 -2.48 -12.18
CA PRO A 46 1.85 -2.05 -12.21
C PRO A 46 1.94 -0.55 -12.55
N GLY A 47 2.73 0.19 -11.77
CA GLY A 47 2.82 1.66 -11.84
C GLY A 47 1.88 2.40 -10.89
N GLN A 48 0.93 1.73 -10.25
CA GLN A 48 0.06 2.34 -9.24
C GLN A 48 0.86 2.64 -7.97
N THR A 49 0.69 3.86 -7.45
CA THR A 49 1.32 4.27 -6.19
C THR A 49 0.33 4.13 -5.05
N ILE A 50 0.73 3.39 -4.02
CA ILE A 50 -0.04 3.16 -2.79
C ILE A 50 0.69 3.73 -1.58
N ARG A 51 -0.05 4.07 -0.54
CA ARG A 51 0.41 4.59 0.74
C ARG A 51 0.55 3.45 1.75
N LEU A 52 1.68 3.40 2.46
CA LEU A 52 1.98 2.36 3.45
C LEU A 52 1.76 2.83 4.90
N LYS A 53 1.76 4.14 5.17
CA LYS A 53 1.54 4.69 6.52
C LYS A 53 0.94 6.09 6.45
#